data_AF-A0A1Q3QV62-F1
#
_entry.id   AF-A0A1Q3QV62-F1
#
_cell.length_a   1.000
_cell.length_b   1.000
_cell.length_c   1.000
_cell.angle_alpha   90.00
_cell.angle_beta   90.00
_cell.angle_gamma   90.00
#
_symmetry.space_group_name_H-M   'P 1'
#
loop_
_entity.id
_entity.type
_entity.pdbx_description
1 polymer ?
#
loop_
_entity_poly.entity_id
_entity_poly.type
_entity_poly.pdbx_seq_one_letter_code
_entity_poly.pdbx_strand_id
1 'polypeptide(L)'
;MPRSLLALALLLLIVTPVALADQDRASFSSDITVSEGDVAGNVACAFCSVYVHGEVRGNVAVFFGNIKVDSSRGIAGNVAMLGGDLDLASDAQVGGNVAIAGGNTNLAPTAEIHGNRAVLPGRLWALIPFAPLLILIGIIWLIVYLVRRNRYQFPVYPNGRGL
;
A
#
# COMPACT_ATOMS: atom_id res chain seq x y z
N MET A 1 42.10 -37.26 -26.33
CA MET A 1 42.00 -35.88 -25.78
C MET A 1 40.82 -35.02 -26.26
N PRO A 2 39.92 -35.40 -27.22
CA PRO A 2 38.79 -34.53 -27.59
C PRO A 2 37.46 -34.79 -26.83
N ARG A 3 37.34 -35.93 -26.12
CA ARG A 3 36.08 -36.34 -25.46
C ARG A 3 35.77 -35.55 -24.17
N SER A 4 36.79 -35.04 -23.49
CA SER A 4 36.67 -34.24 -22.27
C SER A 4 36.25 -32.79 -22.52
N LEU A 5 36.51 -32.25 -23.72
CA LEU A 5 36.07 -30.91 -24.11
C LEU A 5 34.57 -30.86 -24.43
N LEU A 6 34.02 -31.94 -25.00
CA LEU A 6 32.58 -32.08 -25.26
C LEU A 6 31.75 -32.19 -23.97
N ALA A 7 32.26 -32.87 -22.95
CA ALA A 7 31.61 -32.95 -21.64
C ALA A 7 31.57 -31.59 -20.93
N LEU A 8 32.62 -30.77 -21.07
CA LEU A 8 32.70 -29.45 -20.47
C LEU A 8 31.75 -28.44 -21.17
N ALA A 9 31.65 -28.52 -22.50
CA ALA A 9 30.72 -27.69 -23.27
C ALA A 9 29.24 -28.04 -23.01
N LEU A 10 28.94 -29.32 -22.77
CA LEU A 10 27.58 -29.77 -22.45
C LEU A 10 27.16 -29.39 -21.02
N LEU A 11 28.11 -29.30 -20.08
CA LEU A 11 27.85 -28.87 -18.69
C LEU A 11 27.54 -27.35 -18.59
N LEU A 12 28.13 -26.54 -19.49
CA LEU A 12 27.91 -25.08 -19.55
C LEU A 12 26.52 -24.71 -20.10
N LEU A 13 25.85 -25.59 -20.86
CA LEU A 13 24.50 -25.33 -21.37
C LEU A 13 23.39 -25.51 -20.31
N ILE A 14 23.70 -26.12 -19.16
CA ILE A 14 22.73 -26.43 -18.10
C ILE A 14 22.65 -25.30 -17.07
N VAL A 15 23.56 -24.32 -17.14
CA VAL A 15 23.60 -23.14 -16.25
C VAL A 15 23.15 -21.89 -17.00
N THR A 16 22.15 -22.02 -17.88
CA THR A 16 21.29 -20.86 -18.12
C THR A 16 20.37 -20.79 -16.90
N PRO A 17 20.51 -19.82 -16.00
CA PRO A 17 19.42 -19.53 -15.09
C PRO A 17 18.24 -19.21 -16.00
N VAL A 18 17.27 -20.12 -16.07
CA VAL A 18 15.93 -19.73 -16.49
C VAL A 18 15.52 -18.76 -15.41
N ALA A 19 15.79 -17.48 -15.64
CA ALA A 19 15.16 -16.40 -14.93
C ALA A 19 13.68 -16.56 -15.27
N LEU A 20 12.96 -17.34 -14.44
CA LEU A 20 11.55 -17.08 -14.22
C LEU A 20 11.53 -15.63 -13.77
N ALA A 21 11.22 -14.73 -14.71
CA ALA A 21 11.01 -13.34 -14.44
C ALA A 21 9.79 -13.28 -13.51
N ASP A 22 10.05 -13.33 -12.21
CA ASP A 22 9.09 -12.94 -11.20
C ASP A 22 8.96 -11.42 -11.35
N GLN A 23 8.06 -11.01 -12.24
CA GLN A 23 7.83 -9.60 -12.57
C GLN A 23 7.11 -8.87 -11.42
N ASP A 24 6.75 -9.59 -10.36
CA ASP A 24 6.10 -9.07 -9.19
C ASP A 24 7.09 -8.22 -8.36
N ARG A 25 6.68 -6.99 -8.02
CA ARG A 25 7.47 -6.04 -7.24
C ARG A 25 6.74 -5.72 -5.96
N ALA A 26 7.32 -6.13 -4.83
CA ALA A 26 6.83 -5.76 -3.51
C ALA A 26 7.87 -4.90 -2.78
N SER A 27 7.43 -3.81 -2.18
CA SER A 27 8.29 -2.93 -1.39
C SER A 27 7.62 -2.44 -0.13
N PHE A 28 8.42 -2.13 0.87
CA PHE A 28 7.98 -1.53 2.12
C PHE A 28 8.85 -0.30 2.37
N SER A 29 8.22 0.87 2.53
CA SER A 29 8.86 2.17 2.72
C SER A 29 9.74 2.69 1.56
N SER A 30 10.12 1.87 0.59
CA SER A 30 10.93 2.28 -0.56
C SER A 30 10.05 2.43 -1.80
N ASP A 31 10.21 3.54 -2.51
CA ASP A 31 9.44 3.84 -3.72
C ASP A 31 9.71 2.81 -4.83
N ILE A 32 8.66 2.51 -5.60
CA ILE A 32 8.74 1.60 -6.75
C ILE A 32 8.60 2.42 -8.02
N THR A 33 9.62 2.36 -8.88
CA THR A 33 9.58 2.93 -10.23
C THR A 33 9.61 1.81 -11.26
N VAL A 34 8.62 1.79 -12.14
CA VAL A 34 8.61 0.94 -13.34
C VAL A 34 9.10 1.83 -14.49
N SER A 35 10.32 1.60 -14.94
CA SER A 35 10.96 2.38 -16.00
C SER A 35 10.29 2.16 -17.36
N GLU A 36 10.54 3.05 -18.33
CA GLU A 36 10.11 2.83 -19.71
C GLU A 36 10.72 1.54 -20.28
N GLY A 37 9.91 0.74 -20.97
CA GLY A 37 10.32 -0.55 -21.51
C GLY A 37 10.36 -1.70 -20.50
N ASP A 38 10.24 -1.41 -19.20
CA ASP A 38 10.05 -2.42 -18.17
C ASP A 38 8.58 -2.84 -18.09
N VAL A 39 8.39 -4.13 -17.79
CA VAL A 39 7.09 -4.71 -17.51
C VAL A 39 7.08 -5.25 -16.10
N ALA A 40 6.17 -4.74 -15.27
CA ALA A 40 5.89 -5.27 -13.94
C ALA A 40 4.66 -6.19 -13.98
N GLY A 41 4.67 -7.24 -13.16
CA GLY A 41 3.55 -8.11 -12.88
C GLY A 41 2.64 -7.44 -11.87
N ASN A 42 2.58 -7.98 -10.66
CA ASN A 42 1.90 -7.36 -9.53
C ASN A 42 2.82 -6.36 -8.83
N VAL A 43 2.29 -5.20 -8.46
CA VAL A 43 3.02 -4.20 -7.68
C VAL A 43 2.32 -4.02 -6.34
N ALA A 44 3.02 -4.28 -5.24
CA ALA A 44 2.50 -4.07 -3.91
C ALA A 44 3.45 -3.17 -3.13
N CYS A 45 2.95 -2.06 -2.58
CA CYS A 45 3.74 -1.23 -1.70
C CYS A 45 2.99 -0.77 -0.46
N ALA A 46 3.70 -0.71 0.66
CA ALA A 46 3.22 -0.03 1.86
C ALA A 46 4.19 1.10 2.26
N PHE A 47 3.63 2.25 2.60
CA PHE A 47 4.36 3.48 2.97
C PHE A 47 5.31 3.98 1.89
N CYS A 48 4.96 3.82 0.61
CA CYS A 48 5.76 4.34 -0.50
C CYS A 48 4.89 4.84 -1.66
N SER A 49 5.53 5.53 -2.59
CA SER A 49 4.93 5.96 -3.84
C SER A 49 5.31 5.04 -5.00
N VAL A 50 4.40 4.86 -5.95
CA VAL A 50 4.60 4.05 -7.15
C VAL A 50 4.54 4.95 -8.39
N TYR A 51 5.59 4.89 -9.19
CA TYR A 51 5.72 5.64 -10.46
C TYR A 51 5.76 4.65 -11.62
N VAL A 52 4.79 4.75 -12.53
CA VAL A 52 4.64 3.84 -13.66
C VAL A 52 4.94 4.58 -14.96
N HIS A 53 6.17 4.42 -15.45
CA HIS A 53 6.62 4.89 -16.78
C HIS A 53 6.60 3.77 -17.83
N GLY A 54 6.57 2.50 -17.40
CA GLY A 54 6.46 1.31 -18.24
C GLY A 54 5.05 0.72 -18.26
N GLU A 55 4.94 -0.61 -18.34
CA GLU A 55 3.66 -1.33 -18.33
C GLU A 55 3.50 -2.19 -17.09
N VAL A 56 2.28 -2.27 -16.56
CA VAL A 56 1.94 -3.18 -15.45
C VAL A 56 0.90 -4.18 -15.94
N ARG A 57 1.26 -5.46 -15.98
CA ARG A 57 0.36 -6.54 -16.44
C ARG A 57 -0.52 -7.09 -15.33
N GLY A 58 -0.12 -6.94 -14.07
CA GLY A 58 -0.84 -7.44 -12.90
C GLY A 58 -1.61 -6.34 -12.16
N ASN A 59 -1.81 -6.57 -10.87
CA ASN A 59 -2.54 -5.66 -9.99
C ASN A 59 -1.58 -4.71 -9.27
N VAL A 60 -2.05 -3.49 -8.97
CA VAL A 60 -1.31 -2.51 -8.17
C VAL A 60 -2.02 -2.30 -6.85
N ALA A 61 -1.33 -2.55 -5.74
CA ALA A 61 -1.83 -2.33 -4.38
C ALA A 61 -0.90 -1.37 -3.64
N VAL A 62 -1.41 -0.20 -3.23
CA VAL A 62 -0.62 0.79 -2.48
C VAL A 62 -1.31 1.12 -1.16
N PHE A 63 -0.58 0.94 -0.06
CA PHE A 63 -1.01 1.28 1.29
C PHE A 63 -0.22 2.50 1.76
N PHE A 64 -0.90 3.62 2.01
CA PHE A 64 -0.32 4.91 2.38
C PHE A 64 0.77 5.42 1.43
N GLY A 65 0.34 6.03 0.33
CA GLY A 65 1.24 6.63 -0.65
C GLY A 65 0.53 6.93 -1.97
N ASN A 66 1.25 7.48 -2.93
CA ASN A 66 0.67 7.97 -4.17
C ASN A 66 1.01 7.05 -5.35
N ILE A 67 0.11 6.93 -6.32
CA ILE A 67 0.36 6.24 -7.58
C ILE A 67 0.33 7.28 -8.69
N LYS A 68 1.37 7.31 -9.54
CA LYS A 68 1.40 8.12 -10.75
C LYS A 68 1.62 7.24 -11.96
N VAL A 69 0.72 7.36 -12.93
CA VAL A 69 0.80 6.65 -14.21
C VAL A 69 1.03 7.65 -15.32
N ASP A 70 2.10 7.46 -16.07
CA ASP A 70 2.48 8.34 -17.18
C ASP A 70 1.56 8.18 -18.39
N SER A 71 1.69 9.12 -19.32
CA SER A 71 0.86 9.18 -20.52
C SER A 71 1.08 7.96 -21.42
N SER A 72 -0.01 7.48 -22.04
CA SER A 72 0.03 6.30 -22.94
C SER A 72 0.54 5.01 -22.27
N ARG A 73 0.53 4.95 -20.93
CA ARG A 73 0.85 3.75 -20.15
C ARG A 73 -0.37 3.19 -19.47
N GLY A 74 -0.31 1.92 -19.10
CA GLY A 74 -1.48 1.26 -18.54
C GLY A 74 -1.19 0.16 -17.55
N ILE A 75 -2.21 -0.08 -16.73
CA ILE A 75 -2.27 -1.17 -15.76
C ILE A 75 -3.34 -2.12 -16.27
N ALA A 76 -2.96 -3.33 -16.67
CA ALA A 76 -3.92 -4.31 -17.19
C ALA A 76 -4.83 -4.88 -16.10
N GLY A 77 -4.35 -4.95 -14.85
CA GLY A 77 -5.11 -5.47 -13.72
C GLY A 77 -5.88 -4.40 -12.93
N ASN A 78 -6.15 -4.72 -11.67
CA ASN A 78 -6.88 -3.85 -10.75
C ASN A 78 -5.93 -2.91 -10.00
N VAL A 79 -6.44 -1.74 -9.61
CA VAL A 79 -5.74 -0.78 -8.75
C VAL A 79 -6.48 -0.67 -7.42
N ALA A 80 -5.78 -0.98 -6.33
CA ALA A 80 -6.27 -0.82 -4.97
C ALA A 80 -5.36 0.14 -4.21
N MET A 81 -5.93 1.21 -3.66
CA MET A 81 -5.17 2.19 -2.88
C MET A 81 -5.90 2.51 -1.58
N LEU A 82 -5.13 2.53 -0.48
CA LEU A 82 -5.62 2.92 0.83
C LEU A 82 -4.76 4.06 1.36
N GLY A 83 -5.31 5.27 1.45
CA GLY A 83 -4.66 6.42 2.07
C GLY A 83 -3.63 7.17 1.22
N GLY A 84 -4.01 7.63 0.02
CA GLY A 84 -3.18 8.49 -0.82
C GLY A 84 -3.87 8.86 -2.12
N ASP A 85 -3.14 9.43 -3.08
CA ASP A 85 -3.74 9.95 -4.31
C ASP A 85 -3.30 9.15 -5.56
N LEU A 86 -4.24 8.92 -6.46
CA LEU A 86 -3.99 8.30 -7.77
C LEU A 86 -4.05 9.39 -8.86
N ASP A 87 -2.94 9.60 -9.54
CA ASP A 87 -2.84 10.48 -10.71
C ASP A 87 -2.65 9.64 -11.99
N LEU A 88 -3.60 9.76 -12.92
CA LEU A 88 -3.51 9.20 -14.27
C LEU A 88 -3.30 10.33 -15.27
N ALA A 89 -2.19 10.25 -16.01
CA ALA A 89 -1.91 11.16 -17.11
C ALA A 89 -2.82 10.90 -18.34
N SER A 90 -2.66 11.73 -19.37
CA SER A 90 -3.42 11.60 -20.63
C SER A 90 -3.15 10.27 -21.31
N ASP A 91 -4.21 9.62 -21.80
CA ASP A 91 -4.18 8.32 -22.48
C ASP A 91 -3.70 7.18 -21.58
N ALA A 92 -3.67 7.39 -20.25
CA ALA A 92 -3.41 6.33 -19.30
C ALA A 92 -4.65 5.46 -19.12
N GLN A 93 -4.46 4.14 -19.12
CA GLN A 93 -5.57 3.18 -19.08
C GLN A 93 -5.45 2.17 -17.95
N VAL A 94 -6.58 1.87 -17.29
CA VAL A 94 -6.67 0.78 -16.30
C VAL A 94 -7.67 -0.26 -16.82
N GLY A 95 -7.17 -1.47 -17.07
CA GLY A 95 -7.95 -2.60 -17.57
C GLY A 95 -8.94 -3.16 -16.54
N GLY A 96 -8.60 -3.09 -15.26
CA GLY A 96 -9.42 -3.62 -14.17
C GLY A 96 -10.21 -2.56 -13.40
N ASN A 97 -10.58 -2.94 -12.17
CA ASN A 97 -11.29 -2.08 -11.24
C ASN A 97 -10.32 -1.16 -10.50
N VAL A 98 -10.79 0.04 -10.15
CA VAL A 98 -10.07 1.02 -9.35
C VAL A 98 -10.81 1.20 -8.03
N ALA A 99 -10.19 0.79 -6.93
CA ALA A 99 -10.71 0.94 -5.57
C ALA A 99 -9.77 1.82 -4.77
N ILE A 100 -10.22 3.02 -4.42
CA ILE A 100 -9.42 4.01 -3.69
C ILE A 100 -10.20 4.41 -2.47
N ALA A 101 -9.56 4.30 -1.31
CA ALA A 101 -10.19 4.68 -0.09
C ALA A 101 -9.25 5.58 0.72
N GLY A 102 -9.79 6.70 1.22
CA GLY A 102 -9.03 7.63 2.07
C GLY A 102 -8.09 8.53 1.30
N GLY A 103 -8.47 8.82 0.05
CA GLY A 103 -7.64 9.44 -0.96
C GLY A 103 -8.47 10.10 -2.04
N ASN A 104 -7.80 10.74 -2.99
CA ASN A 104 -8.42 11.33 -4.17
C ASN A 104 -7.92 10.68 -5.46
N THR A 105 -8.64 10.93 -6.55
CA THR A 105 -8.23 10.53 -7.90
C THR A 105 -8.20 11.73 -8.81
N ASN A 106 -7.10 11.90 -9.53
CA ASN A 106 -6.98 12.87 -10.59
C ASN A 106 -6.78 12.13 -11.91
N LEU A 107 -7.77 12.23 -12.80
CA LEU A 107 -7.72 11.61 -14.11
C LEU A 107 -7.65 12.72 -15.15
N ALA A 108 -6.69 12.61 -16.07
CA ALA A 108 -6.67 13.42 -17.27
C ALA A 108 -7.92 13.15 -18.13
N PRO A 109 -8.33 14.10 -19.00
CA PRO A 109 -9.56 13.98 -19.80
C PRO A 109 -9.63 12.74 -20.71
N THR A 110 -8.48 12.21 -21.12
CA THR A 110 -8.37 11.02 -22.00
C THR A 110 -7.98 9.75 -21.24
N ALA A 111 -7.92 9.78 -19.91
CA ALA A 111 -7.64 8.60 -19.10
C ALA A 111 -8.89 7.71 -19.01
N GLU A 112 -8.73 6.40 -19.23
CA GLU A 112 -9.83 5.45 -19.22
C GLU A 112 -9.66 4.39 -18.12
N ILE A 113 -10.76 4.06 -17.45
CA ILE A 113 -10.87 2.92 -16.54
C ILE A 113 -11.94 1.99 -17.13
N HIS A 114 -11.53 0.79 -17.56
CA HIS A 114 -12.43 -0.17 -18.18
C HIS A 114 -13.32 -0.89 -17.16
N GLY A 115 -12.87 -1.02 -15.91
CA GLY A 115 -13.64 -1.63 -14.82
C GLY A 115 -14.43 -0.64 -13.98
N ASN A 116 -14.83 -1.07 -12.77
CA ASN A 116 -15.56 -0.25 -11.83
C ASN A 116 -14.63 0.70 -11.08
N ARG A 117 -15.09 1.94 -10.87
CA ARG A 117 -14.40 2.94 -10.04
C ARG A 117 -15.14 3.14 -8.71
N ALA A 118 -14.53 2.71 -7.62
CA ALA A 118 -14.98 2.95 -6.26
C ALA A 118 -14.00 3.89 -5.56
N VAL A 119 -14.38 5.15 -5.40
CA VAL A 119 -13.59 6.14 -4.65
C VAL A 119 -14.35 6.52 -3.38
N LEU A 120 -13.78 6.17 -2.23
CA LEU A 120 -14.31 6.46 -0.91
C LEU A 120 -13.51 7.61 -0.29
N PRO A 121 -14.02 8.86 -0.38
CA PRO A 121 -13.33 10.02 0.16
C PRO A 121 -13.30 10.01 1.70
N GLY A 122 -12.20 10.49 2.27
CA GLY A 122 -12.04 10.76 3.71
C GLY A 122 -11.19 9.73 4.45
N ARG A 123 -10.27 10.16 5.33
CA ARG A 123 -9.37 9.26 6.09
C ARG A 123 -10.05 8.44 7.20
N LEU A 124 -11.33 8.70 7.48
CA LEU A 124 -12.05 8.12 8.63
C LEU A 124 -12.43 6.65 8.44
N TRP A 125 -12.63 6.16 7.21
CA TRP A 125 -12.92 4.74 7.00
C TRP A 125 -11.72 3.84 7.34
N ALA A 126 -10.49 4.33 7.19
CA ALA A 126 -9.28 3.60 7.61
C ALA A 126 -9.26 3.36 9.13
N LEU A 127 -10.01 4.15 9.91
CA LEU A 127 -10.19 3.93 11.34
C LEU A 127 -11.26 2.88 11.65
N ILE A 128 -12.13 2.49 10.71
CA ILE A 128 -13.19 1.48 10.94
C ILE A 128 -12.62 0.12 11.41
N PRO A 129 -11.57 -0.46 10.80
CA PRO A 129 -10.97 -1.69 11.32
C PRO A 129 -10.28 -1.50 12.68
N PHE A 130 -9.78 -0.30 12.98
CA PHE A 130 -9.16 0.04 14.27
C PHE A 130 -10.17 0.54 15.32
N ALA A 131 -11.42 0.81 14.93
CA ALA A 131 -12.48 1.31 15.79
C ALA A 131 -12.71 0.41 17.02
N PRO A 132 -12.78 -0.93 16.93
CA PRO A 132 -12.92 -1.76 18.14
C PRO A 132 -11.75 -1.57 19.12
N LEU A 133 -10.51 -1.44 18.64
CA LEU A 133 -9.36 -1.19 19.50
C LEU A 133 -9.39 0.22 20.13
N LEU A 134 -9.73 1.25 19.34
CA LEU A 134 -9.83 2.63 19.84
C LEU A 134 -10.97 2.79 20.87
N ILE A 135 -12.09 2.10 20.66
CA ILE A 135 -13.21 2.04 21.61
C ILE A 135 -12.73 1.37 22.91
N LEU A 136 -12.01 0.25 22.83
CA LEU A 136 -11.46 -0.41 24.03
C LEU A 136 -10.46 0.49 24.78
N ILE A 137 -9.54 1.16 24.08
CA ILE A 137 -8.60 2.10 24.68
C ILE A 137 -9.34 3.26 25.35
N GLY A 138 -10.36 3.81 24.68
CA GLY A 138 -11.21 4.87 25.23
C GLY A 138 -11.98 4.42 26.48
N ILE A 139 -12.52 3.20 26.49
CA ILE A 139 -13.21 2.61 27.64
C ILE A 139 -12.22 2.40 28.79
N ILE A 140 -11.05 1.82 28.55
CA ILE A 140 -10.02 1.60 29.57
C ILE A 140 -9.58 2.94 30.17
N TRP A 141 -9.32 3.93 29.31
CA TRP A 141 -8.97 5.29 29.74
C TRP A 141 -10.09 5.93 30.57
N LEU A 142 -11.35 5.79 30.14
CA LEU A 142 -12.52 6.30 30.87
C LEU A 142 -12.68 5.63 32.24
N ILE A 143 -12.48 4.31 32.33
CA ILE A 143 -12.50 3.56 33.58
C ILE A 143 -11.39 4.06 34.51
N VAL A 144 -10.16 4.17 34.02
CA VAL A 144 -9.03 4.68 34.81
C VAL A 144 -9.28 6.13 35.26
N TYR A 145 -9.80 6.97 34.37
CA TYR A 145 -10.16 8.35 34.67
C TYR A 145 -11.23 8.45 35.75
N LEU A 146 -12.31 7.66 35.66
CA LEU A 146 -13.37 7.61 36.65
C LEU A 146 -12.87 7.09 37.99
N VAL A 147 -12.05 6.04 38.01
CA VAL A 147 -11.45 5.51 39.24
C VAL A 147 -10.52 6.52 39.86
N ARG A 148 -9.64 7.16 39.09
CA ARG A 148 -8.77 8.23 39.59
C ARG A 148 -9.59 9.38 40.14
N ARG A 149 -10.56 9.88 39.38
CA ARG A 149 -11.46 10.97 39.80
C ARG A 149 -12.22 10.63 41.09
N ASN A 150 -12.67 9.39 41.25
CA ASN A 150 -13.35 8.92 42.45
C ASN A 150 -12.39 8.72 43.65
N ARG A 151 -11.13 8.34 43.40
CA ARG A 151 -10.08 8.17 44.43
C ARG A 151 -9.50 9.48 44.94
N TYR A 152 -9.77 10.63 44.29
CA TYR A 152 -9.34 11.95 44.75
C TYR A 152 -10.30 12.61 45.76
N GLN A 153 -11.30 11.89 46.28
CA GLN A 153 -12.12 12.37 47.40
C GLN A 153 -11.52 11.92 48.76
N PHE A 154 -10.63 12.78 49.26
CA PHE A 154 -10.21 13.01 50.67
C PHE A 154 -9.35 11.96 51.42
N PRO A 155 -8.25 12.44 52.02
CA PRO A 155 -8.18 12.42 53.48
C PRO A 155 -8.51 13.81 54.03
N VAL A 156 -9.59 13.88 54.82
CA VAL A 156 -9.83 14.99 55.73
C VAL A 156 -8.74 14.88 56.81
N TYR A 157 -7.88 15.89 56.95
CA TYR A 157 -7.06 16.05 58.14
C TYR A 157 -7.89 16.79 59.19
N PRO A 158 -8.35 16.17 60.28
CA PRO A 158 -8.75 16.92 61.44
C PRO A 158 -7.49 17.24 62.25
N ASN A 159 -7.21 18.52 62.37
CA ASN A 159 -6.47 19.06 63.50
C ASN A 159 -7.05 18.48 64.79
N GLY A 160 -6.37 17.50 65.39
CA GLY A 160 -6.66 17.00 66.72
C GLY A 160 -5.60 17.49 67.68
N ARG A 161 -5.75 18.73 68.16
CA ARG A 161 -5.07 19.19 69.37
C ARG A 161 -5.57 18.33 70.54
N GLY A 162 -4.77 17.37 70.97
CA GLY A 162 -4.87 16.77 72.30
C GLY A 162 -3.83 17.44 73.20
N LEU A 163 -4.30 17.87 74.38
CA LEU A 163 -3.63 18.69 75.39
C LEU A 163 -2.27 18.13 75.84
#